data_AF-A0A4R9WQS9-F1
#
_entry.id   AF-A0A4R9WQS9-F1
#
_cell.length_a   1.000
_cell.length_b   1.000
_cell.length_c   1.000
_cell.angle_alpha   90.00
_cell.angle_beta   90.00
_cell.angle_gamma   90.00
#
_symmetry.space_group_name_H-M   'P 1'
#
loop_
_entity.id
_entity.type
_entity.pdbx_description
1 polymer ?
#
loop_
_entity_poly.entity_id
_entity_poly.type
_entity_poly.pdbx_seq_one_letter_code
_entity_poly.pdbx_strand_id
1 'polypeptide(L)'
;MNFLEAVPAIRRIETNRDALFAIDVVGDVSPADAENLFGLLEAAYALHPRIDVLVRLTDEESVDWANISQETLQQGVADALEHVVRCAAIGEPRWASLVGDFFPKVLPFEFRHFPSQDEAAAWQWLDARPAE
;
A
#
# COMPACT_ATOMS: atom_id res chain seq x y z
N MET A 1 29.89 -9.45 -7.06
CA MET A 1 28.95 -8.94 -8.07
C MET A 1 28.19 -10.12 -8.64
N ASN A 2 26.94 -10.28 -8.23
CA ASN A 2 25.87 -10.95 -8.96
C ASN A 2 24.63 -10.10 -8.71
N PHE A 3 24.55 -8.96 -9.41
CA PHE A 3 23.33 -8.17 -9.51
C PHE A 3 22.42 -8.90 -10.51
N LEU A 4 21.90 -10.06 -10.11
CA LEU A 4 20.68 -10.56 -10.72
C LEU A 4 19.61 -9.56 -10.28
N GLU A 5 18.98 -8.90 -11.24
CA GLU A 5 17.91 -7.93 -11.06
C GLU A 5 17.02 -8.30 -9.87
N ALA A 6 17.18 -7.59 -8.74
CA ALA A 6 16.34 -7.81 -7.58
C ALA A 6 14.91 -7.47 -8.01
N VAL A 7 14.01 -8.45 -7.92
CA VAL A 7 12.59 -8.23 -8.19
C VAL A 7 12.11 -7.19 -7.18
N PRO A 8 11.46 -6.09 -7.61
CA PRO A 8 11.04 -5.04 -6.69
C PRO A 8 10.09 -5.61 -5.64
N ALA A 9 10.32 -5.26 -4.38
CA ALA A 9 9.51 -5.74 -3.27
C ALA A 9 8.08 -5.20 -3.31
N ILE A 10 7.83 -4.14 -4.09
CA ILE A 10 6.51 -3.54 -4.26
C ILE A 10 6.15 -3.57 -5.75
N ARG A 11 5.02 -4.21 -6.06
CA ARG A 11 4.55 -4.40 -7.44
C ARG A 11 3.16 -3.80 -7.59
N ARG A 12 2.96 -2.95 -8.59
CA ARG A 12 1.62 -2.43 -8.90
C ARG A 12 0.76 -3.55 -9.48
N ILE A 13 -0.47 -3.66 -8.98
CA ILE A 13 -1.52 -4.50 -9.56
C ILE A 13 -2.35 -3.59 -10.46
N GLU A 14 -2.40 -3.90 -11.76
CA GLU A 14 -3.30 -3.21 -12.68
C GLU A 14 -4.75 -3.57 -12.34
N THR A 15 -5.66 -2.60 -12.44
CA THR A 15 -7.06 -2.79 -12.02
C THR A 15 -8.00 -2.19 -13.04
N ASN A 16 -9.25 -2.63 -13.00
CA ASN A 16 -10.31 -2.10 -13.86
C ASN A 16 -10.86 -0.73 -13.42
N ARG A 17 -10.29 -0.09 -12.39
CA ARG A 17 -10.71 1.23 -11.88
C ARG A 17 -9.52 2.17 -11.82
N ASP A 18 -9.58 3.27 -12.56
CA ASP A 18 -8.49 4.26 -12.60
C ASP A 18 -8.25 4.95 -11.24
N ALA A 19 -9.32 5.21 -10.48
CA ALA A 19 -9.27 5.80 -9.14
C ALA A 19 -9.01 4.76 -8.03
N LEU A 20 -8.31 3.66 -8.36
CA LEU A 20 -7.87 2.65 -7.41
C LEU A 20 -6.40 2.33 -7.61
N PHE A 21 -5.62 2.47 -6.54
CA PHE A 21 -4.21 2.13 -6.50
C PHE A 21 -4.02 0.83 -5.73
N ALA A 22 -3.64 -0.23 -6.44
CA ALA A 22 -3.41 -1.53 -5.85
C ALA A 22 -1.93 -1.92 -5.94
N ILE A 23 -1.40 -2.46 -4.84
CA ILE A 23 -0.03 -2.97 -4.77
C ILE A 23 0.01 -4.34 -4.11
N ASP A 24 1.03 -5.08 -4.53
CA ASP A 24 1.46 -6.33 -3.96
C ASP A 24 2.85 -6.14 -3.35
N VAL A 25 2.97 -6.41 -2.06
CA VAL A 25 4.24 -6.36 -1.34
C VAL A 25 4.76 -7.79 -1.22
N VAL A 26 5.89 -8.02 -1.88
CA VAL A 26 6.56 -9.32 -2.07
C VAL A 26 8.06 -9.12 -1.91
N GLY A 27 8.50 -8.91 -0.68
CA GLY A 27 9.90 -8.85 -0.32
C GLY A 27 10.08 -8.18 1.05
N ASP A 28 11.30 -8.29 1.57
CA ASP A 28 11.83 -7.25 2.42
C ASP A 28 11.84 -5.92 1.63
N VAL A 29 11.01 -4.98 2.07
CA VAL A 29 10.91 -3.64 1.46
C VAL A 29 12.11 -2.81 1.86
N SER A 30 12.95 -2.43 0.89
CA SER A 30 14.07 -1.53 1.11
C SER A 30 13.61 -0.06 1.16
N PRO A 31 14.45 0.86 1.67
CA PRO A 31 14.15 2.29 1.60
C PRO A 31 13.89 2.79 0.17
N ALA A 32 14.61 2.24 -0.82
CA ALA A 32 14.41 2.60 -2.22
C ALA A 32 13.04 2.12 -2.74
N ASP A 33 12.56 0.95 -2.31
CA ASP A 33 11.22 0.47 -2.64
C ASP A 33 10.15 1.39 -2.06
N ALA A 34 10.34 1.87 -0.83
CA ALA A 34 9.43 2.81 -0.19
C ALA A 34 9.41 4.18 -0.89
N GLU A 35 10.57 4.74 -1.26
CA GLU A 35 10.63 5.98 -2.05
C GLU A 35 9.91 5.83 -3.39
N ASN A 36 10.10 4.69 -4.07
CA ASN A 36 9.38 4.39 -5.30
C ASN A 36 7.86 4.27 -5.07
N LEU A 37 7.41 3.65 -3.98
CA LEU A 37 5.99 3.59 -3.62
C LEU A 37 5.38 4.99 -3.43
N PHE A 38 6.07 5.89 -2.72
CA PHE A 38 5.58 7.25 -2.53
C PHE A 38 5.47 8.01 -3.85
N GLY A 39 6.48 7.90 -4.72
CA GLY A 39 6.40 8.50 -6.06
C GLY A 39 5.25 7.95 -6.92
N LEU A 40 4.93 6.66 -6.80
CA LEU A 40 3.78 6.07 -7.49
C LEU A 40 2.44 6.56 -6.93
N LEU A 41 2.33 6.74 -5.60
CA LEU A 41 1.15 7.28 -4.94
C LEU A 41 0.94 8.75 -5.31
N GLU A 42 1.98 9.58 -5.25
CA GLU A 42 1.93 10.98 -5.69
C GLU A 42 1.42 11.11 -7.13
N ALA A 43 1.93 10.28 -8.04
CA ALA A 43 1.46 10.24 -9.43
C ALA A 43 -0.02 9.83 -9.53
N ALA A 44 -0.48 8.88 -8.70
CA ALA A 44 -1.88 8.48 -8.65
C ALA A 44 -2.78 9.62 -8.13
N TYR A 45 -2.37 10.31 -7.07
CA TYR A 45 -3.09 11.45 -6.50
C TYR A 45 -3.19 12.63 -7.47
N ALA A 46 -2.14 12.87 -8.27
CA ALA A 46 -2.15 13.91 -9.29
C ALA A 46 -3.17 13.64 -10.41
N LEU A 47 -3.40 12.38 -10.76
CA LEU A 47 -4.41 11.98 -11.75
C LEU A 47 -5.82 11.91 -11.16
N HIS A 48 -5.91 11.42 -9.92
CA HIS A 48 -7.16 11.22 -9.19
C HIS A 48 -7.01 11.77 -7.76
N PRO A 49 -7.55 12.97 -7.45
CA PRO A 49 -7.38 13.60 -6.14
C PRO A 49 -7.92 12.79 -4.96
N ARG A 50 -8.80 11.82 -5.24
CA ARG A 50 -9.41 10.91 -4.27
C ARG A 50 -9.33 9.51 -4.83
N ILE A 51 -8.63 8.61 -4.14
CA ILE A 51 -8.45 7.22 -4.57
C ILE A 51 -8.82 6.21 -3.50
N ASP A 52 -9.19 5.02 -3.95
CA ASP A 52 -9.20 3.82 -3.13
C ASP A 52 -7.82 3.15 -3.19
N VAL A 53 -7.39 2.51 -2.10
CA VAL A 53 -6.10 1.82 -2.01
C VAL A 53 -6.32 0.36 -1.64
N LEU A 54 -5.59 -0.54 -2.30
CA LEU A 54 -5.47 -1.93 -1.92
C LEU A 54 -4.00 -2.29 -1.69
N VAL A 55 -3.71 -2.85 -0.53
CA VAL A 55 -2.37 -3.34 -0.19
C VAL A 55 -2.47 -4.83 0.08
N ARG A 56 -1.79 -5.64 -0.73
CA ARG A 56 -1.64 -7.08 -0.50
C ARG A 56 -0.29 -7.38 0.14
N LEU A 57 -0.32 -8.08 1.26
CA LEU A 57 0.81 -8.46 2.13
C LEU A 57 0.73 -9.96 2.39
N THR A 58 1.06 -10.77 1.39
CA THR A 58 0.86 -12.23 1.45
C THR A 58 2.00 -13.02 2.06
N ASP A 59 3.17 -12.42 2.25
CA ASP A 59 4.35 -13.09 2.81
C ASP A 59 4.73 -12.50 4.20
N GLU A 60 5.46 -13.26 5.01
CA GLU A 60 5.80 -12.94 6.41
C GLU A 60 6.91 -11.88 6.49
N GLU A 61 6.64 -10.67 5.98
CA GLU A 61 7.74 -9.78 5.61
C GLU A 61 7.98 -8.62 6.57
N SER A 62 9.25 -8.42 6.87
CA SER A 62 9.77 -7.27 7.59
C SER A 62 9.92 -6.10 6.64
N VAL A 63 9.00 -5.14 6.69
CA VAL A 63 9.29 -3.82 6.12
C VAL A 63 10.24 -3.11 7.07
N ASP A 64 11.43 -2.77 6.58
CA ASP A 64 12.41 -1.99 7.35
C ASP A 64 12.07 -0.49 7.31
N TRP A 65 10.91 -0.15 7.89
CA TRP A 65 10.44 1.24 7.99
C TRP A 65 11.43 2.15 8.73
N ALA A 66 12.29 1.59 9.57
CA ALA A 66 13.24 2.33 10.39
C ALA A 66 14.34 3.02 9.57
N ASN A 67 14.61 2.54 8.35
CA ASN A 67 15.60 3.11 7.45
C ASN A 67 15.03 4.14 6.45
N ILE A 68 13.72 4.38 6.49
CA ILE A 68 13.08 5.46 5.71
C ILE A 68 13.19 6.77 6.51
N SER A 69 13.43 7.88 5.82
CA SER A 69 13.50 9.18 6.48
C SER A 69 12.16 9.53 7.16
N GLN A 70 12.20 10.08 8.37
CA GLN A 70 10.98 10.46 9.09
C GLN A 70 10.15 11.50 8.33
N GLU A 71 10.80 12.40 7.59
CA GLU A 71 10.13 13.41 6.79
C GLU A 71 9.33 12.77 5.65
N THR A 72 9.94 11.80 4.94
CA THR A 72 9.27 11.03 3.89
C THR A 72 8.06 10.26 4.44
N LEU A 73 8.19 9.62 5.60
CA LEU A 73 7.09 8.91 6.24
C LEU A 73 5.96 9.86 6.65
N GLN A 74 6.28 10.99 7.25
CA GLN A 74 5.28 11.99 7.64
C GLN A 74 4.54 12.56 6.43
N GLN A 75 5.25 12.86 5.35
CA GLN A 75 4.64 13.34 4.11
C GLN A 75 3.72 12.28 3.50
N GLY A 76 4.19 11.05 3.37
CA GLY A 76 3.38 9.95 2.84
C GLY A 76 2.12 9.66 3.66
N VAL A 77 2.20 9.78 4.99
CA VAL A 77 1.02 9.71 5.87
C VAL A 77 0.08 10.88 5.62
N ALA A 78 0.60 12.11 5.55
CA ALA A 78 -0.22 13.30 5.30
C ALA A 78 -0.98 13.18 3.97
N ASP A 79 -0.29 12.78 2.91
CA ASP A 79 -0.88 12.60 1.57
C ASP A 79 -1.93 11.48 1.58
N ALA A 80 -1.65 10.36 2.26
CA ALA A 80 -2.62 9.29 2.41
C ALA A 80 -3.89 9.75 3.16
N LEU A 81 -3.74 10.55 4.22
CA LEU A 81 -4.87 11.10 4.98
C LEU A 81 -5.71 12.09 4.15
N GLU A 82 -5.10 12.81 3.21
CA GLU A 82 -5.79 13.75 2.33
C GLU A 82 -6.54 13.04 1.19
N HIS A 83 -5.85 12.11 0.51
CA HIS A 83 -6.31 11.57 -0.77
C HIS A 83 -7.04 10.23 -0.67
N VAL A 84 -6.75 9.40 0.34
CA VAL A 84 -7.37 8.07 0.43
C VAL A 84 -8.82 8.16 0.91
N VAL A 85 -9.70 7.37 0.29
CA VAL A 85 -11.12 7.27 0.66
C VAL A 85 -11.42 5.94 1.37
N ARG A 86 -10.89 4.86 0.82
CA ARG A 86 -11.02 3.50 1.34
C ARG A 86 -9.68 2.78 1.18
N CYS A 87 -9.27 2.04 2.19
CA CYS A 87 -8.06 1.23 2.17
C CYS A 87 -8.39 -0.22 2.56
N ALA A 88 -8.11 -1.15 1.66
CA ALA A 88 -8.18 -2.58 1.92
C ALA A 88 -6.77 -3.14 2.12
N ALA A 89 -6.52 -3.76 3.26
CA ALA A 89 -5.29 -4.52 3.50
C ALA A 89 -5.61 -6.02 3.45
N ILE A 90 -4.92 -6.77 2.61
CA ILE A 90 -5.03 -8.23 2.49
C ILE A 90 -3.77 -8.86 3.08
N GLY A 91 -3.91 -9.81 3.99
CA GLY A 91 -2.75 -10.52 4.56
C GLY A 91 -2.90 -10.87 6.03
N GLU A 92 -1.80 -11.21 6.69
CA GLU A 92 -1.78 -11.42 8.14
C GLU A 92 -1.67 -10.08 8.90
N PRO A 93 -2.27 -9.92 10.10
CA PRO A 93 -2.40 -8.63 10.79
C PRO A 93 -1.09 -8.08 11.38
N ARG A 94 0.08 -8.67 11.09
CA ARG A 94 1.37 -8.24 11.66
C ARG A 94 1.74 -6.80 11.26
N TRP A 95 1.26 -6.32 10.12
CA TRP A 95 1.40 -4.94 9.66
C TRP A 95 0.60 -3.93 10.52
N ALA A 96 -0.39 -4.37 11.30
CA ALA A 96 -1.24 -3.47 12.08
C ALA A 96 -0.46 -2.69 13.15
N SER A 97 0.59 -3.29 13.71
CA SER A 97 1.50 -2.60 14.62
C SER A 97 2.28 -1.49 13.91
N LEU A 98 2.64 -1.69 12.63
CA LEU A 98 3.39 -0.72 11.83
C LEU A 98 2.53 0.50 11.50
N VAL A 99 1.25 0.29 11.17
CA VAL A 99 0.30 1.37 10.88
C VAL A 99 -0.03 2.18 12.15
N GLY A 100 -0.06 1.54 13.32
CA GLY A 100 -0.38 2.19 14.58
C GLY A 100 0.61 3.27 15.03
N ASP A 101 1.89 3.16 14.63
CA ASP A 101 2.93 4.15 14.97
C ASP A 101 2.88 5.40 14.08
N PHE A 102 2.40 5.27 12.84
CA PHE A 102 2.42 6.35 11.85
C PHE A 102 1.07 7.05 11.65
N PHE A 103 -0.04 6.35 11.84
CA PHE A 103 -1.36 6.90 11.59
C PHE A 103 -2.06 7.38 12.87
N PRO A 104 -2.91 8.44 12.77
CA PRO A 104 -3.73 8.86 13.90
C PRO A 104 -4.72 7.77 14.30
N LYS A 105 -5.13 7.76 15.58
CA LYS A 105 -6.11 6.79 16.12
C LYS A 105 -7.45 6.75 15.39
N VAL A 106 -7.81 7.87 14.75
CA VAL A 106 -9.02 7.99 13.94
C VAL A 106 -8.57 8.37 12.53
N LEU A 107 -8.83 7.47 11.59
CA LEU A 107 -8.54 7.68 10.18
C LEU A 107 -9.69 8.48 9.53
N PRO A 108 -9.39 9.42 8.62
CA PRO A 108 -10.38 10.16 7.83
C PRO A 108 -10.95 9.34 6.66
N PHE A 109 -10.49 8.09 6.49
CA PHE A 109 -10.89 7.16 5.45
C PHE A 109 -11.31 5.81 6.06
N GLU A 110 -12.09 5.03 5.30
CA GLU A 110 -12.49 3.70 5.76
C GLU A 110 -11.33 2.72 5.58
N PHE A 111 -10.92 2.06 6.67
CA PHE A 111 -9.89 1.04 6.63
C PHE A 111 -10.51 -0.34 6.93
N ARG A 112 -10.22 -1.34 6.10
CA ARG A 112 -10.65 -2.71 6.32
C ARG A 112 -9.53 -3.70 6.04
N HIS A 113 -9.33 -4.61 6.98
CA HIS A 113 -8.42 -5.74 6.83
C HIS A 113 -9.19 -6.99 6.38
N PHE A 114 -8.56 -7.76 5.51
CA PHE A 114 -9.04 -9.04 5.00
C PHE A 114 -7.91 -10.07 5.12
N PRO A 115 -8.19 -11.30 5.57
CA PRO A 115 -7.19 -12.36 5.53
C PRO A 115 -6.90 -12.79 4.08
N SER A 116 -5.76 -13.44 3.84
CA SER A 116 -5.32 -13.81 2.49
C SER A 116 -6.34 -14.66 1.72
N GLN A 117 -7.09 -15.52 2.41
CA GLN A 117 -8.16 -16.32 1.78
C GLN A 117 -9.36 -15.51 1.27
N ASP A 118 -9.53 -14.28 1.75
CA ASP A 118 -10.67 -13.41 1.43
C ASP A 118 -10.28 -12.26 0.49
N GLU A 119 -9.22 -12.44 -0.31
CA GLU A 119 -8.79 -11.46 -1.32
C GLU A 119 -9.96 -11.03 -2.24
N ALA A 120 -10.80 -11.97 -2.66
CA ALA A 120 -11.97 -11.67 -3.48
C ALA A 120 -12.97 -10.72 -2.79
N ALA A 121 -13.12 -10.83 -1.46
CA ALA A 121 -14.00 -9.96 -0.69
C ALA A 121 -13.42 -8.54 -0.57
N ALA A 122 -12.09 -8.40 -0.50
CA ALA A 122 -11.42 -7.10 -0.51
C ALA A 122 -11.65 -6.36 -1.83
N TRP A 123 -11.44 -7.05 -2.95
CA TRP A 123 -11.72 -6.53 -4.28
C TRP A 123 -13.19 -6.13 -4.45
N GLN A 124 -14.12 -6.98 -4.01
CA GLN A 124 -15.55 -6.69 -4.05
C GLN A 124 -15.92 -5.46 -3.20
N TRP A 125 -15.33 -5.32 -2.00
CA TRP A 125 -15.60 -4.17 -1.12
C TRP A 125 -15.13 -2.84 -1.75
N LEU A 126 -14.04 -2.87 -2.52
CA LEU A 126 -13.56 -1.74 -3.30
C LEU A 126 -14.29 -1.56 -4.64
N ASP A 127 -15.29 -2.37 -4.96
CA ASP A 127 -16.00 -2.36 -6.26
C ASP A 127 -15.03 -2.51 -7.45
N ALA A 128 -14.01 -3.35 -7.30
CA ALA A 128 -12.93 -3.47 -8.28
C ALA A 128 -12.49 -4.92 -8.48
N ARG A 129 -11.62 -5.12 -9.48
CA ARG A 129 -10.91 -6.37 -9.74
C ARG A 129 -9.57 -6.09 -10.44
N PRO A 130 -8.60 -7.03 -10.37
CA PRO A 130 -7.40 -6.96 -11.20
C PRO A 130 -7.75 -6.88 -12.69
N ALA A 131 -6.97 -6.13 -13.46
CA ALA A 131 -7.03 -6.14 -14.91
C ALA A 131 -6.39 -7.45 -15.44
N GLU A 132 -6.93 -7.96 -16.54
CA GLU A 132 -6.43 -9.15 -17.25
C GLU A 132 -5.25 -8.81 -18.18
#